data_AF-A0AAU6GKN6-F1
#
_entry.id   AF-A0AAU6GKN6-F1
#
_cell.length_a   1.000
_cell.length_b   1.000
_cell.length_c   1.000
_cell.angle_alpha   90.00
_cell.angle_beta   90.00
_cell.angle_gamma   90.00
#
_symmetry.space_group_name_H-M   'P 1'
#
loop_
_entity.id
_entity.type
_entity.pdbx_description
1 polymer ?
#
loop_
_entity_poly.entity_id
_entity_poly.type
_entity_poly.pdbx_seq_one_letter_code
_entity_poly.pdbx_strand_id
1 'polypeptide(L)'
;MLYGTPGRDSIDGGRLRDHEHMESWTIKHFSQANPEGTGQDDVPALLRRVADSIEVLGLVEVQDLVMHTEITADGYRPSLTVYFHDAED
;
A
#
# COMPACT_ATOMS: atom_id res chain seq x y z
N MET A 1 -60.31 22.22 28.31
CA MET A 1 -59.26 23.20 28.69
C MET A 1 -57.94 22.47 28.83
N LEU A 2 -57.06 22.54 27.83
CA LEU A 2 -55.61 22.31 27.92
C LEU A 2 -54.95 23.22 26.87
N TYR A 3 -53.87 23.86 27.27
CA TYR A 3 -53.30 25.10 26.71
C TYR A 3 -52.37 24.86 25.50
N GLY A 4 -52.41 25.81 24.54
CA GLY A 4 -51.25 26.40 23.86
C GLY A 4 -50.46 25.63 22.78
N THR A 5 -50.51 26.12 21.53
CA THR A 5 -49.50 25.93 20.45
C THR A 5 -48.84 27.30 20.16
N PRO A 6 -47.78 27.48 19.33
CA PRO A 6 -46.77 26.56 18.77
C PRO A 6 -45.30 27.10 18.92
N GLY A 7 -44.31 26.28 18.57
CA GLY A 7 -42.94 26.74 18.30
C GLY A 7 -42.23 25.78 17.35
N ARG A 8 -42.11 26.17 16.07
CA ARG A 8 -41.21 25.51 15.12
C ARG A 8 -39.80 25.96 15.48
N ASP A 9 -38.90 25.01 15.68
CA ASP A 9 -37.52 25.16 15.25
C ASP A 9 -37.02 23.81 14.75
N SER A 10 -36.59 23.86 13.50
CA SER A 10 -35.94 22.79 12.76
C SER A 10 -34.67 22.38 13.49
N ILE A 11 -34.62 21.16 14.02
CA ILE A 11 -33.34 20.53 14.36
C ILE A 11 -32.96 19.66 13.16
N ASP A 12 -32.21 20.35 12.33
CA ASP A 12 -31.33 19.93 11.25
C ASP A 12 -30.83 18.48 11.33
N GLY A 13 -30.76 17.87 10.14
CA GLY A 13 -30.31 16.50 9.91
C GLY A 13 -28.84 16.36 10.27
N GLY A 14 -28.58 15.93 11.51
CA GLY A 14 -27.26 15.65 12.03
C GLY A 14 -26.61 14.44 11.37
N ARG A 15 -26.00 14.69 10.20
CA ARG A 15 -24.73 14.12 9.75
C ARG A 15 -24.68 12.59 9.68
N LEU A 16 -25.16 12.06 8.55
CA LEU A 16 -24.47 10.93 7.92
C LEU A 16 -22.98 11.31 7.93
N ARG A 17 -22.18 10.60 8.72
CA ARG A 17 -20.73 10.75 8.70
C ARG A 17 -20.29 10.51 7.27
N ASP A 18 -19.94 11.60 6.62
CA ASP A 18 -19.03 11.75 5.49
C ASP A 18 -18.49 10.38 5.03
N HIS A 19 -19.22 9.74 4.12
CA HIS A 19 -18.69 8.69 3.22
C HIS A 19 -17.85 9.37 2.13
N GLU A 20 -17.07 10.38 2.50
CA GLU A 20 -16.32 11.22 1.57
C GLU A 20 -14.84 11.07 1.91
N HIS A 21 -14.13 10.45 0.96
CA HIS A 21 -12.71 10.09 0.98
C HIS A 21 -12.31 8.92 1.91
N MET A 22 -13.00 7.78 1.79
CA MET A 22 -12.22 6.52 1.69
C MET A 22 -11.59 6.52 0.30
N GLU A 23 -10.60 7.39 0.06
CA GLU A 23 -9.62 7.09 -0.95
C GLU A 23 -9.10 5.72 -0.55
N SER A 24 -9.41 4.74 -1.38
CA SER A 24 -9.22 3.35 -1.06
C SER A 24 -7.78 3.21 -0.57
N TRP A 25 -7.60 2.75 0.67
CA TRP A 25 -6.32 2.31 1.20
C TRP A 25 -5.89 1.09 0.38
N THR A 26 -5.54 1.33 -0.89
CA THR A 26 -5.24 0.31 -1.86
C THR A 26 -3.79 -0.02 -1.63
N ILE A 27 -3.56 -1.20 -1.09
CA ILE A 27 -2.21 -1.78 -1.03
C ILE A 27 -1.76 -1.99 -2.48
N LYS A 28 -0.71 -1.30 -2.88
CA LYS A 28 0.01 -1.53 -4.14
C LYS A 28 1.14 -2.52 -3.87
N HIS A 29 1.56 -3.23 -4.90
CA HIS A 29 2.72 -4.10 -4.79
C HIS A 29 3.50 -4.24 -6.09
N PHE A 30 4.77 -4.57 -5.96
CA PHE A 30 5.59 -5.07 -7.06
C PHE A 30 6.50 -6.21 -6.58
N SER A 31 6.86 -7.12 -7.47
CA SER A 31 7.81 -8.19 -7.20
C SER A 31 9.01 -8.08 -8.12
N GLN A 32 10.19 -8.31 -7.58
CA GLN A 32 11.45 -8.19 -8.30
C GLN A 32 12.42 -9.32 -7.93
N ALA A 33 13.17 -9.79 -8.91
CA ALA A 33 14.26 -10.74 -8.75
C ALA A 33 15.49 -10.22 -9.51
N ASN A 34 16.65 -10.82 -9.26
CA ASN A 34 17.81 -10.58 -10.11
C ASN A 34 17.59 -11.19 -11.52
N PRO A 35 18.27 -10.65 -12.55
CA PRO A 35 18.31 -11.28 -13.86
C PRO A 35 18.79 -12.72 -13.75
N GLU A 36 18.26 -13.58 -14.63
CA GLU A 36 18.68 -14.98 -14.69
C GLU A 36 20.16 -15.11 -15.09
N GLY A 37 20.80 -16.16 -14.57
CA GLY A 37 22.21 -16.46 -14.82
C GLY A 37 23.15 -16.03 -13.69
N THR A 38 24.35 -15.58 -14.03
CA THR A 38 25.40 -15.30 -13.05
C THR A 38 24.99 -14.21 -12.06
N GLY A 39 25.00 -14.55 -10.76
CA GLY A 39 24.62 -13.63 -9.69
C GLY A 39 23.11 -13.55 -9.45
N GLN A 40 22.30 -14.44 -10.03
CA GLN A 40 20.86 -14.46 -9.77
C GLN A 40 20.51 -14.68 -8.30
N ASP A 41 21.41 -15.32 -7.54
CA ASP A 41 21.30 -15.59 -6.10
C ASP A 41 21.91 -14.50 -5.20
N ASP A 42 22.46 -13.42 -5.78
CA ASP A 42 23.08 -12.32 -5.03
C ASP A 42 22.02 -11.47 -4.30
N VAL A 43 21.75 -11.84 -3.04
CA VAL A 43 20.78 -11.14 -2.18
C VAL A 43 21.15 -9.66 -1.96
N PRO A 44 22.42 -9.28 -1.64
CA PRO A 44 22.80 -7.88 -1.57
C PRO A 44 22.52 -7.09 -2.86
N ALA A 45 22.76 -7.66 -4.04
CA ALA A 45 22.43 -7.00 -5.31
C ALA A 45 20.91 -6.82 -5.47
N LEU A 46 20.12 -7.84 -5.10
CA LEU A 46 18.66 -7.76 -5.13
C LEU A 46 18.13 -6.62 -4.24
N LEU A 47 18.64 -6.51 -3.01
CA LEU A 47 18.22 -5.47 -2.06
C LEU A 47 18.51 -4.06 -2.58
N ARG A 48 19.68 -3.84 -3.19
CA ARG A 48 20.00 -2.54 -3.80
C ARG A 48 19.06 -2.21 -4.95
N ARG A 49 18.81 -3.17 -5.84
CA ARG A 49 17.89 -2.95 -6.96
C ARG A 49 16.44 -2.70 -6.51
N VAL A 50 16.01 -3.32 -5.40
CA VAL A 50 14.69 -3.05 -4.83
C VAL A 50 14.65 -1.64 -4.23
N ALA A 51 15.72 -1.22 -3.55
CA ALA A 51 15.85 0.16 -3.05
C ALA A 51 15.77 1.17 -4.20
N ASP A 52 16.50 0.96 -5.30
CA ASP A 52 16.44 1.81 -6.49
C ASP A 52 15.00 1.90 -7.04
N SER A 53 14.27 0.78 -7.10
CA SER A 53 12.87 0.75 -7.54
C SER A 53 11.95 1.52 -6.59
N ILE A 54 12.17 1.46 -5.28
CA ILE A 54 11.40 2.23 -4.29
C ILE A 54 11.68 3.73 -4.44
N GLU A 55 12.93 4.14 -4.67
CA GLU A 55 13.27 5.55 -4.92
C GLU A 55 12.54 6.12 -6.15
N VAL A 56 12.37 5.32 -7.21
CA VAL A 56 11.62 5.72 -8.41
C VAL A 56 10.12 5.93 -8.13
N LEU A 57 9.54 5.23 -7.15
CA LEU A 57 8.13 5.41 -6.78
C LEU A 57 7.86 6.78 -6.12
N GLY A 58 8.88 7.44 -5.58
CA GLY A 58 8.74 8.72 -4.89
C GLY A 58 8.30 8.54 -3.43
N LEU A 59 7.37 9.38 -2.97
CA LEU A 59 6.91 9.37 -1.58
C LEU A 59 5.90 8.23 -1.36
N VAL A 60 6.41 7.10 -0.88
CA VAL A 60 5.60 5.92 -0.56
C VAL A 60 5.90 5.41 0.85
N GLU A 61 4.88 4.85 1.50
CA GLU A 61 5.03 4.13 2.76
C GLU A 61 5.11 2.63 2.48
N VAL A 62 6.27 2.02 2.76
CA VAL A 62 6.44 0.56 2.65
C VAL A 62 5.77 -0.11 3.85
N GLN A 63 4.80 -0.96 3.56
CA GLN A 63 4.05 -1.71 4.57
C GLN A 63 4.70 -3.05 4.89
N ASP A 64 5.12 -3.80 3.87
CA ASP A 64 5.70 -5.14 4.05
C ASP A 64 6.69 -5.50 2.93
N LEU A 65 7.63 -6.39 3.25
CA LEU A 65 8.63 -6.96 2.36
C LEU A 65 8.64 -8.48 2.51
N VAL A 66 8.18 -9.19 1.48
CA VAL A 66 8.13 -10.66 1.48
C VAL A 66 9.22 -11.21 0.56
N MET A 67 10.14 -11.98 1.13
CA MET A 67 11.15 -12.70 0.35
C MET A 67 10.64 -14.09 -0.02
N HIS A 68 10.73 -14.44 -1.30
CA HIS A 68 10.54 -15.79 -1.81
C HIS A 68 11.86 -16.30 -2.38
N THR A 69 12.07 -17.61 -2.39
CA THR A 69 13.25 -18.22 -3.03
C THR A 69 12.80 -19.46 -3.77
N GLU A 70 12.96 -19.43 -5.09
CA GLU A 70 12.73 -20.57 -5.95
C GLU A 70 14.03 -21.36 -6.15
N ILE A 71 13.91 -22.67 -6.35
CA ILE A 71 15.04 -23.52 -6.76
C ILE A 71 14.88 -23.78 -8.25
N THR A 72 15.78 -23.21 -9.05
CA THR A 72 15.77 -23.34 -10.51
C THR A 72 16.89 -24.27 -11.00
N ALA A 73 16.91 -24.60 -12.30
CA ALA A 73 18.00 -25.36 -12.89
C ALA A 73 19.37 -24.65 -12.76
N ASP A 74 19.35 -23.32 -12.71
CA ASP A 74 20.54 -22.48 -12.65
C ASP A 74 20.92 -22.07 -11.22
N GLY A 75 20.21 -22.59 -10.21
CA GLY A 75 20.46 -22.33 -8.78
C GLY A 75 19.30 -21.65 -8.07
N TYR A 76 19.57 -21.12 -6.87
CA TYR A 76 18.58 -20.39 -6.09
C TYR A 76 18.24 -19.07 -6.78
N ARG A 77 16.95 -18.75 -6.80
CA ARG A 77 16.45 -17.51 -7.36
C ARG A 77 15.59 -16.76 -6.33
N PRO A 78 16.23 -15.93 -5.50
CA PRO A 78 15.52 -15.06 -4.57
C PRO A 78 14.71 -13.99 -5.32
N SER A 79 13.54 -13.68 -4.79
CA SER A 79 12.73 -12.54 -5.19
C SER A 79 12.17 -11.83 -3.95
N LEU A 80 11.88 -10.54 -4.09
CA LEU A 80 11.27 -9.71 -3.07
C LEU A 80 9.99 -9.10 -3.63
N THR A 81 8.90 -9.23 -2.87
CA THR A 81 7.65 -8.51 -3.11
C THR A 81 7.54 -7.38 -2.10
N VAL A 82 7.34 -6.16 -2.60
CA VAL A 82 7.14 -4.96 -1.80
C VAL A 82 5.66 -4.63 -1.81
N TYR A 83 5.07 -4.47 -0.62
CA TYR A 83 3.72 -3.96 -0.43
C TYR A 83 3.80 -2.54 0.13
N PHE A 84 3.10 -1.60 -0.49
CA PHE A 84 3.22 -0.18 -0.16
C PHE A 84 1.94 0.61 -0.43
N HIS A 85 1.90 1.82 0.12
CA HIS A 85 0.89 2.83 -0.11
C HIS A 85 1.55 4.10 -0.66
N ASP A 86 0.79 4.89 -1.42
CA ASP A 86 1.20 6.27 -1.66
C ASP A 86 1.17 7.00 -0.31
N ALA A 87 2.21 7.77 0.01
CA ALA A 87 2.15 8.59 1.21
C ALA A 87 1.15 9.74 0.99
N GLU A 88 0.38 10.07 2.01
CA GLU A 88 -0.42 11.29 2.01
C GLU A 88 0.53 12.50 2.11
N ASP A 89 0.29 13.53 1.29
CA ASP A 89 1.07 14.78 1.21
C ASP A 89 0.87 15.68 2.45
#